data_AF-A0A197SQ58-F1
#
_entry.id   AF-A0A197SQ58-F1
#
_cell.length_a   1.000
_cell.length_b   1.000
_cell.length_c   1.000
_cell.angle_alpha   90.00
_cell.angle_beta   90.00
_cell.angle_gamma   90.00
#
_symmetry.space_group_name_H-M   'P 1'
#
loop_
_entity.id
_entity.type
_entity.pdbx_description
1 polymer ?
#
loop_
_entity_poly.entity_id
_entity_poly.type
_entity_poly.pdbx_seq_one_letter_code
_entity_poly.pdbx_strand_id
1 'polypeptide(L)'
;MHATYKLKAKTRRNRKARLAERDGQHCAYCRSPFATPLEATLDHVAPVSLFRTWSARHLVLACRSCNDRKADRFPLSIALLLLRSVDPTRPVIRPVDLPLLARLAYTNRSTRHLPESTRNPPILERTAA
;
A
#
# COMPACT_ATOMS: atom_id res chain seq x y z
N MET A 1 -8.65 -2.84 16.93
CA MET A 1 -7.41 -3.36 17.56
C MET A 1 -7.01 -4.66 16.87
N HIS A 2 -6.09 -4.62 15.90
CA HIS A 2 -5.78 -5.81 15.09
C HIS A 2 -4.60 -6.56 15.71
N ALA A 3 -4.89 -7.67 16.39
CA ALA A 3 -3.89 -8.57 16.94
C ALA A 3 -2.98 -9.07 15.80
N THR A 4 -1.72 -8.64 15.83
CA THR A 4 -0.66 -9.14 14.97
C THR A 4 -0.48 -10.61 15.30
N TYR A 5 -1.13 -11.51 14.56
CA TYR A 5 -0.99 -12.95 14.79
C TYR A 5 0.42 -13.39 14.38
N LYS A 6 1.38 -13.20 15.29
CA LYS A 6 2.73 -13.71 15.15
C LYS A 6 2.69 -15.22 15.28
N LEU A 7 3.33 -15.91 14.34
CA LEU A 7 3.50 -17.36 14.43
C LEU A 7 4.29 -17.74 15.69
N LYS A 8 3.81 -18.78 16.40
CA LYS A 8 4.57 -19.43 17.48
C LYS A 8 5.95 -19.87 16.97
N ALA A 9 6.95 -19.88 17.84
CA ALA A 9 8.34 -20.18 17.48
C ALA A 9 8.49 -21.55 16.78
N LYS A 10 7.87 -22.62 17.32
CA LYS A 10 7.88 -23.96 16.71
C LYS A 10 7.30 -23.95 15.31
N THR A 11 6.12 -23.36 15.11
CA THR A 11 5.46 -23.24 13.81
C THR A 11 6.32 -22.49 12.80
N ARG A 12 6.98 -21.41 13.22
CA ARG A 12 7.90 -20.64 12.39
C ARG A 12 9.12 -21.45 11.96
N ARG A 13 9.73 -22.23 12.87
CA ARG A 13 10.85 -23.13 12.53
C ARG A 13 10.41 -24.20 11.51
N ASN A 14 9.29 -24.87 11.75
CA ASN A 14 8.77 -25.89 10.83
C ASN A 14 8.47 -25.30 9.44
N ARG A 15 7.96 -24.07 9.39
CA ARG A 15 7.74 -23.36 8.12
C ARG A 15 9.04 -23.06 7.37
N LYS A 16 10.07 -22.58 8.07
CA LYS A 16 11.38 -22.34 7.45
C LYS A 16 11.96 -23.63 6.85
N ALA A 17 11.87 -24.74 7.58
CA ALA A 17 12.30 -26.05 7.08
C ALA A 17 11.54 -26.46 5.82
N ARG A 18 10.19 -26.37 5.84
CA ARG A 18 9.36 -26.70 4.67
C ARG A 18 9.64 -25.80 3.47
N LEU A 19 9.93 -24.51 3.69
CA LEU A 19 10.30 -23.60 2.60
C LEU A 19 11.69 -23.91 2.05
N ALA A 20 12.65 -24.29 2.89
CA ALA A 20 13.96 -24.72 2.43
C ALA A 20 13.89 -26.00 1.58
N GLU A 21 13.01 -26.93 1.94
CA GLU A 21 12.74 -28.14 1.16
C GLU A 21 12.06 -27.82 -0.19
N ARG A 22 11.11 -26.88 -0.20
CA ARG A 22 10.38 -26.49 -1.42
C ARG A 22 11.21 -25.66 -2.40
N ASP A 23 11.90 -24.64 -1.89
CA ASP A 23 12.51 -23.57 -2.70
C ASP A 23 14.04 -23.58 -2.67
N GLY A 24 14.65 -24.47 -1.87
CA GLY A 24 16.08 -24.47 -1.59
C GLY A 24 16.47 -23.60 -0.39
N GLN A 25 17.65 -23.90 0.18
CA GLN A 25 18.18 -23.22 1.36
C GLN A 25 18.99 -21.97 0.98
N HIS A 26 18.35 -21.03 0.29
CA HIS A 26 18.96 -19.76 -0.12
C HIS A 26 17.96 -18.60 -0.04
N CYS A 27 18.46 -17.37 0.01
CA CYS A 27 17.60 -16.18 -0.06
C CYS A 27 16.85 -16.12 -1.39
N ALA A 28 15.53 -15.95 -1.38
CA ALA A 28 14.73 -15.85 -2.61
C ALA A 28 15.10 -14.65 -3.49
N TYR A 29 15.73 -13.62 -2.91
CA TYR A 29 16.07 -12.38 -3.59
C TYR A 29 17.51 -12.37 -4.11
N CYS A 30 18.50 -12.44 -3.21
CA CYS A 30 19.92 -12.36 -3.58
C CYS A 30 20.56 -13.73 -3.86
N ARG A 31 19.82 -14.84 -3.66
CA ARG A 31 20.29 -16.22 -3.87
C ARG A 31 21.49 -16.65 -3.02
N SER A 32 21.92 -15.82 -2.06
CA SER A 32 22.94 -16.22 -1.08
C SER A 32 22.45 -17.45 -0.29
N PRO A 33 23.27 -18.51 -0.17
CA PRO A 33 22.90 -19.70 0.59
C PRO A 33 22.83 -19.39 2.08
N PHE A 34 22.02 -20.15 2.80
CA PHE A 34 22.07 -20.20 4.26
C PHE A 34 22.77 -21.48 4.69
N ALA A 35 23.50 -21.47 5.81
CA ALA A 35 24.04 -22.70 6.37
C ALA A 35 22.94 -23.53 7.03
N THR A 36 21.94 -22.86 7.60
CA THR A 36 20.72 -23.48 8.11
C THR A 36 19.48 -22.65 7.76
N PRO A 37 18.28 -23.24 7.65
CA PRO A 37 17.06 -22.47 7.38
C PRO A 37 16.72 -21.50 8.52
N LEU A 38 17.29 -21.69 9.71
CA LEU A 38 17.03 -20.86 10.88
C LEU A 38 17.59 -19.44 10.74
N GLU A 39 18.65 -19.26 9.96
CA GLU A 39 19.27 -17.97 9.65
C GLU A 39 18.36 -17.06 8.82
N ALA A 40 17.56 -17.66 7.94
CA ALA A 40 16.64 -16.93 7.08
C ALA A 40 15.53 -16.24 7.89
N THR A 41 15.03 -15.10 7.44
CA THR A 41 13.73 -14.56 7.84
C THR A 41 12.61 -15.21 6.99
N LEU A 42 11.37 -15.10 7.46
CA LEU A 42 10.19 -15.42 6.65
C LEU A 42 9.65 -14.11 6.11
N ASP A 43 9.59 -13.99 4.80
CA ASP A 43 9.05 -12.82 4.13
C ASP A 43 7.76 -13.17 3.38
N HIS A 44 6.85 -12.20 3.32
CA HIS A 44 5.61 -12.31 2.56
C HIS A 44 5.82 -11.71 1.17
N VAL A 45 5.64 -12.53 0.13
CA VAL A 45 5.78 -12.07 -1.26
C VAL A 45 4.85 -10.89 -1.53
N ALA A 46 3.59 -10.97 -1.07
CA ALA A 46 2.68 -9.83 -1.00
C ALA A 46 2.75 -9.18 0.39
N PRO A 47 2.72 -7.85 0.52
CA PRO A 47 2.73 -7.16 1.81
C PRO A 47 1.65 -7.71 2.75
N VAL A 48 2.04 -7.97 4.00
CA VAL A 48 1.12 -8.54 5.00
C VAL A 48 -0.04 -7.59 5.29
N SER A 49 0.18 -6.28 5.17
CA SER A 49 -0.84 -5.24 5.30
C SER A 49 -2.03 -5.41 4.34
N LEU A 50 -1.77 -5.96 3.15
CA LEU A 50 -2.75 -6.15 2.09
C LEU A 50 -3.40 -7.54 2.13
N PHE A 51 -2.58 -8.61 2.19
CA PHE A 51 -3.07 -9.97 1.98
C PHE A 51 -3.20 -10.79 3.27
N ARG A 52 -2.63 -10.32 4.39
CA ARG A 52 -2.84 -10.80 5.78
C ARG A 52 -2.81 -12.32 5.97
N THR A 53 -2.01 -13.03 5.18
CA THR A 53 -1.94 -14.49 5.24
C THR A 53 -0.55 -14.96 5.65
N TRP A 54 -0.52 -15.97 6.51
CA TRP A 54 0.70 -16.72 6.80
C TRP A 54 0.74 -18.03 6.02
N SER A 55 -0.06 -18.25 4.97
CA SER A 55 0.01 -19.52 4.23
C SER A 55 1.41 -19.70 3.60
N ALA A 56 2.00 -20.89 3.70
CA ALA A 56 3.37 -21.14 3.22
C ALA A 56 3.53 -20.88 1.70
N ARG A 57 2.44 -20.96 0.92
CA ARG A 57 2.42 -20.62 -0.51
C ARG A 57 2.72 -19.14 -0.81
N HIS A 58 2.57 -18.25 0.17
CA HIS A 58 2.83 -16.81 0.02
C HIS A 58 4.07 -16.35 0.79
N LEU A 59 4.82 -17.30 1.36
CA LEU A 59 6.03 -17.04 2.12
C LEU A 59 7.24 -17.56 1.36
N VAL A 60 8.36 -16.89 1.55
CA VAL A 60 9.68 -17.27 1.06
C VAL A 60 10.73 -17.09 2.16
N LEU A 61 11.89 -17.76 1.99
CA LEU A 61 13.08 -17.49 2.79
C LEU A 61 13.80 -16.24 2.27
N ALA A 62 14.17 -15.33 3.15
CA ALA A 62 14.93 -14.13 2.80
C ALA A 62 16.04 -13.87 3.82
N CYS A 63 17.15 -13.26 3.41
CA CYS A 63 18.09 -12.72 4.37
C CYS A 63 17.51 -11.42 4.95
N ARG A 64 17.97 -11.01 6.15
CA ARG A 64 17.44 -9.83 6.83
C ARG A 64 17.58 -8.56 5.97
N SER A 65 18.74 -8.34 5.36
CA SER A 65 18.99 -7.15 4.53
C SER A 65 18.07 -7.06 3.32
N CYS A 66 17.83 -8.17 2.60
CA CYS A 66 16.89 -8.19 1.48
C CYS A 66 15.43 -8.04 1.95
N ASN A 67 15.06 -8.69 3.04
CA ASN A 67 13.72 -8.59 3.61
C ASN A 67 13.39 -7.16 4.04
N ASP A 68 14.31 -6.50 4.75
CA ASP A 68 14.16 -5.12 5.20
C ASP A 68 14.17 -4.16 4.01
N ARG A 69 14.99 -4.42 2.98
CA ARG A 69 14.95 -3.67 1.73
C ARG A 69 13.61 -3.85 1.04
N LYS A 70 13.03 -5.04 0.94
CA LYS A 70 11.70 -5.20 0.34
C LYS A 70 10.63 -4.47 1.17
N ALA A 71 10.61 -4.67 2.48
CA ALA A 71 9.58 -4.18 3.39
C ALA A 71 8.16 -4.50 2.86
N ASP A 72 7.23 -3.55 2.95
CA ASP A 72 5.85 -3.69 2.47
C ASP A 72 5.70 -3.39 0.97
N ARG A 73 6.75 -3.64 0.17
CA ARG A 73 6.70 -3.55 -1.30
C ARG A 73 6.40 -4.91 -1.93
N PHE A 74 5.72 -4.87 -3.08
CA PHE A 74 5.62 -6.02 -3.97
C PHE A 74 6.92 -6.23 -4.76
N PRO A 75 7.24 -7.47 -5.14
CA PRO A 75 8.16 -7.72 -6.25
C PRO A 75 7.74 -6.91 -7.48
N LEU A 76 8.73 -6.37 -8.21
CA LEU A 76 8.49 -5.46 -9.33
C LEU A 76 7.51 -6.04 -10.37
N SER A 77 7.62 -7.33 -10.68
CA SER A 77 6.74 -8.01 -11.64
C SER A 77 5.26 -7.95 -11.22
N ILE A 78 4.97 -8.16 -9.93
CA ILE A 78 3.60 -8.06 -9.40
C ILE A 78 3.13 -6.60 -9.41
N ALA A 79 4.00 -5.66 -9.03
CA ALA A 79 3.68 -4.24 -9.08
C ALA A 79 3.32 -3.78 -10.50
N LEU A 80 4.07 -4.21 -11.53
CA LEU A 80 3.81 -3.88 -12.93
C LEU A 80 2.48 -4.47 -13.43
N LEU A 81 2.16 -5.71 -13.05
CA LEU A 81 0.87 -6.33 -13.37
C LEU A 81 -0.31 -5.58 -12.73
N LEU A 82 -0.18 -5.19 -11.46
CA LEU A 82 -1.22 -4.41 -10.77
C LEU A 82 -1.40 -3.03 -11.41
N LEU A 83 -0.30 -2.35 -11.76
CA LEU A 83 -0.36 -1.06 -12.45
C LEU A 83 -1.04 -1.16 -13.83
N ARG A 84 -0.84 -2.26 -14.56
CA ARG A 84 -1.55 -2.51 -15.83
C ARG A 84 -3.06 -2.71 -15.64
N SER A 85 -3.48 -3.19 -14.47
CA SER A 85 -4.90 -3.48 -14.19
C SER A 85 -5.71 -2.25 -13.73
N VAL A 86 -5.04 -1.13 -13.46
CA VAL A 86 -5.67 0.10 -13.01
C VAL A 86 -5.65 1.10 -14.16
N ASP A 87 -6.78 1.75 -14.41
CA ASP A 87 -6.82 2.94 -15.26
C ASP A 87 -6.26 4.13 -14.46
N PRO A 88 -5.06 4.65 -14.79
CA PRO A 88 -4.44 5.73 -14.03
C PRO A 88 -5.21 7.06 -14.16
N THR A 89 -6.10 7.19 -15.14
CA THR A 89 -6.93 8.37 -15.35
C THR A 89 -8.22 8.33 -14.51
N ARG A 90 -8.56 7.15 -13.97
CA ARG A 90 -9.75 6.99 -13.14
C ARG A 90 -9.43 7.40 -11.69
N PRO A 91 -10.12 8.40 -11.13
CA PRO A 91 -9.88 8.81 -9.76
C PRO A 91 -10.27 7.69 -8.79
N VAL A 92 -9.32 7.27 -7.95
CA VAL A 92 -9.59 6.39 -6.82
C VAL A 92 -10.12 7.24 -5.68
N ILE A 93 -11.44 7.41 -5.62
CA ILE A 93 -12.08 8.14 -4.53
C ILE A 93 -12.30 7.18 -3.36
N ARG A 94 -11.69 7.47 -2.21
CA ARG A 94 -11.95 6.69 -1.00
C ARG A 94 -13.36 7.01 -0.50
N PRO A 95 -14.11 6.03 0.04
CA PRO A 95 -15.45 6.26 0.59
C PRO A 95 -15.53 7.42 1.60
N VAL A 96 -14.45 7.64 2.37
CA VAL A 96 -14.38 8.70 3.38
C VAL A 96 -14.34 10.11 2.78
N ASP A 97 -13.89 10.23 1.53
CA ASP A 97 -13.75 11.52 0.84
C ASP A 97 -15.04 11.92 0.11
N LEU A 98 -15.96 10.98 -0.12
CA LEU A 98 -17.21 11.22 -0.86
C LEU A 98 -18.05 12.38 -0.31
N PRO A 99 -18.31 12.48 1.02
CA PRO A 99 -19.13 13.56 1.56
C PRO A 99 -18.51 14.95 1.35
N LEU A 100 -17.18 15.06 1.50
CA LEU A 100 -16.47 16.32 1.28
C LEU A 100 -16.50 16.70 -0.21
N LEU A 101 -16.24 15.75 -1.10
CA LEU A 101 -16.27 15.99 -2.54
C LEU A 101 -17.68 16.37 -3.03
N ALA A 102 -18.73 15.74 -2.48
CA ALA A 102 -20.11 16.12 -2.78
C ALA A 102 -20.42 17.56 -2.34
N ARG A 103 -19.94 17.98 -1.15
CA ARG A 103 -20.08 19.36 -0.67
C ARG A 103 -19.33 20.35 -1.58
N LEU A 104 -18.10 20.05 -1.95
CA LEU A 104 -17.30 20.89 -2.87
C LEU A 104 -17.92 20.97 -4.27
N ALA A 105 -18.50 19.88 -4.77
CA ALA A 105 -19.21 19.88 -6.05
C ALA A 105 -20.50 20.72 -5.99
N TYR A 106 -21.23 20.67 -4.88
CA TYR A 106 -22.43 21.48 -4.65
C TYR A 106 -22.08 22.98 -4.60
N THR A 107 -21.10 23.37 -3.78
CA THR A 107 -20.68 24.78 -3.66
C THR A 107 -20.18 25.35 -4.98
N ASN A 108 -19.36 24.59 -5.72
CA ASN A 108 -18.87 25.00 -7.04
C ASN A 108 -19.94 25.06 -8.13
N ARG A 109 -21.07 24.33 -7.97
CA ARG A 109 -22.20 24.44 -8.89
C ARG A 109 -22.99 25.72 -8.63
N SER A 110 -23.17 26.10 -7.37
CA SER A 110 -23.85 27.35 -6.98
C SER A 110 -23.07 28.61 -7.40
N THR A 111 -21.74 28.58 -7.42
CA THR A 111 -20.92 29.72 -7.88
C THR A 111 -20.96 29.93 -9.38
N ARG A 112 -21.15 28.87 -10.18
CA ARG A 112 -21.23 28.96 -11.65
C ARG A 112 -22.57 29.48 -12.18
N HIS A 113 -23.61 29.51 -11.36
CA HIS A 113 -24.94 30.02 -11.72
C HIS A 113 -25.21 31.46 -11.23
N LEU A 114 -24.21 32.15 -10.65
CA LEU A 114 -24.34 33.58 -10.33
C LEU A 114 -24.07 34.41 -11.61
N PRO A 115 -24.99 35.29 -12.03
CA PRO A 115 -24.78 36.15 -13.20
C PRO A 115 -23.58 37.09 -12.98
N GLU A 116 -22.88 37.41 -14.07
CA GLU A 116 -21.64 38.21 -14.13
C GLU A 116 -21.71 39.56 -13.38
N SER A 117 -22.90 40.10 -13.13
CA SER A 117 -23.10 41.47 -12.61
C SER A 117 -22.80 41.66 -11.12
N THR A 118 -22.51 40.61 -10.35
CA THR A 118 -22.17 40.73 -8.91
C THR A 118 -20.67 40.67 -8.63
N ARG A 119 -19.81 40.58 -9.65
CA ARG A 119 -18.36 40.43 -9.50
C ARG A 119 -17.57 41.70 -9.20
N ASN A 120 -18.18 42.89 -9.31
CA ASN A 120 -17.51 44.13 -8.89
C ASN A 120 -18.02 44.57 -7.51
N PRO A 121 -17.15 44.61 -6.48
CA PRO A 121 -17.53 45.24 -5.22
C PRO A 121 -17.74 46.75 -5.47
N PRO A 122 -18.71 47.39 -4.79
CA PRO A 122 -18.92 48.82 -4.91
C PRO A 122 -17.66 49.56 -4.45
N ILE A 123 -17.16 50.46 -5.29
CA ILE A 123 -16.12 51.41 -4.93
C ILE A 123 -16.74 52.32 -3.86
N LEU A 124 -16.30 52.19 -2.61
CA LEU A 124 -16.64 53.16 -1.57
C LEU A 124 -15.94 54.47 -1.91
N GLU A 125 -16.69 55.43 -2.48
CA GLU A 125 -16.24 56.81 -2.56
C GLU A 125 -16.11 57.36 -1.13
N ARG A 126 -14.86 57.64 -0.73
CA ARG A 126 -14.55 58.43 0.47
C ARG A 126 -14.96 59.87 0.20
N THR A 127 -16.15 60.26 0.66
CA THR A 127 -16.48 61.68 0.80
C THR A 127 -15.84 62.20 2.07
N ALA A 128 -14.88 63.12 1.89
CA ALA A 128 -14.28 63.92 2.92
C ALA A 128 -15.19 65.10 3.29
N ALA A 129 -15.46 65.28 4.59
CA ALA A 129 -15.71 66.55 5.28
C ALA A 129 -15.71 66.30 6.79
#